data_AF-A0AAU3W701-F1
#
_entry.id   AF-A0AAU3W701-F1
#
_cell.length_a   1.000
_cell.length_b   1.000
_cell.length_c   1.000
_cell.angle_alpha   90.00
_cell.angle_beta   90.00
_cell.angle_gamma   90.00
#
_symmetry.space_group_name_H-M   'P 1'
#
loop_
_entity.id
_entity.type
_entity.pdbx_description
1 polymer ?
#
loop_
_entity_poly.entity_id
_entity_poly.type
_entity_poly.pdbx_seq_one_letter_code
_entity_poly.pdbx_strand_id
1 'polypeptide(L)'
;MGDVAVGARSGHDGPEGQPERPDDAAAPAVEGASGSGSESADGSATTERTEQDPKKKQRSFWKELPILIGIALVLALLIKTFLVQAFSIPSDSMQNTLQQGDRVLVDKLTPWFGSEPERGEVVVFHDPDGWLRGEPTANPNALQTVLSWIGLMPSAEEKDLIKRVIGVGGDTIQCKGTGPLTVNGKALNEPYVYPGNTPCSVDEDGGQFKVKVPKGMIWVMGDHRQNSRDSRYNQTDKHHGMVPVSEVVGRAIVKAWPINRWGTLPVPDTFGQDGLSDQAAAAVTSPASVALVGAVPLVLVRRKRKASK
;
A
#
# COMPACT_ATOMS: atom_id res chain seq x y z
N MET A 1 -20.57 -35.52 49.68
CA MET A 1 -20.61 -36.93 49.27
C MET A 1 -20.70 -36.95 47.74
N GLY A 2 -19.84 -37.61 46.97
CA GLY A 2 -18.60 -38.32 47.30
C GLY A 2 -17.80 -38.63 46.02
N ASP A 3 -16.50 -38.90 46.21
CA ASP A 3 -15.46 -39.54 45.37
C ASP A 3 -15.71 -39.80 43.85
N VAL A 4 -14.84 -39.46 42.88
CA VAL A 4 -13.35 -39.48 42.74
C VAL A 4 -12.77 -40.85 42.32
N ALA A 5 -12.48 -40.99 41.02
CA ALA A 5 -11.44 -41.82 40.37
C ALA A 5 -11.37 -41.34 38.89
N VAL A 6 -10.25 -41.01 38.23
CA VAL A 6 -8.80 -41.29 38.39
C VAL A 6 -8.41 -42.75 38.16
N GLY A 7 -7.84 -43.02 36.98
CA GLY A 7 -7.14 -44.27 36.65
C GLY A 7 -5.73 -43.96 36.17
N ALA A 8 -4.72 -44.65 36.72
CA ALA A 8 -3.30 -44.38 36.50
C ALA A 8 -2.49 -45.66 36.20
N ARG A 9 -1.42 -45.52 35.39
CA ARG A 9 -0.27 -46.43 35.19
C ARG A 9 0.93 -45.54 34.82
N SER A 10 1.92 -45.33 35.69
CA SER A 10 3.21 -46.07 35.76
C SER A 10 4.07 -45.93 34.48
N GLY A 11 5.35 -45.53 34.44
CA GLY A 11 6.45 -45.53 35.45
C GLY A 11 7.38 -46.74 35.21
N HIS A 12 8.73 -46.71 35.25
CA HIS A 12 9.77 -45.77 35.75
C HIS A 12 11.14 -46.11 35.04
N ASP A 13 12.28 -45.39 35.05
CA ASP A 13 12.72 -43.99 35.32
C ASP A 13 14.17 -43.80 34.72
N GLY A 14 14.95 -42.75 35.07
CA GLY A 14 16.35 -42.47 34.58
C GLY A 14 17.48 -43.09 35.44
N PRO A 15 18.76 -42.60 35.43
CA PRO A 15 19.35 -41.45 34.71
C PRO A 15 20.75 -41.73 34.05
N GLU A 16 21.42 -40.65 33.55
CA GLU A 16 22.88 -40.39 33.36
C GLU A 16 23.88 -41.43 32.77
N GLY A 17 24.79 -40.97 31.89
CA GLY A 17 25.99 -41.75 31.47
C GLY A 17 26.79 -41.24 30.26
N GLN A 18 27.92 -40.56 30.51
CA GLN A 18 29.13 -40.53 29.66
C GLN A 18 30.20 -41.40 30.38
N PRO A 19 31.31 -41.91 29.77
CA PRO A 19 32.16 -41.16 28.81
C PRO A 19 32.97 -42.00 27.76
N GLU A 20 33.99 -41.36 27.17
CA GLU A 20 35.24 -41.92 26.58
C GLU A 20 35.25 -42.55 25.15
N ARG A 21 36.49 -42.65 24.64
CA ARG A 21 37.01 -43.11 23.32
C ARG A 21 37.87 -44.42 23.56
N PRO A 22 38.68 -45.03 22.64
CA PRO A 22 39.30 -44.47 21.41
C PRO A 22 39.54 -45.43 20.19
N ASP A 23 40.12 -44.82 19.14
CA ASP A 23 41.15 -45.22 18.15
C ASP A 23 41.15 -46.56 17.35
N ASP A 24 41.34 -46.41 16.03
CA ASP A 24 42.31 -47.10 15.14
C ASP A 24 42.57 -46.15 13.92
N ALA A 25 43.79 -45.68 13.62
CA ALA A 25 44.89 -46.33 12.90
C ALA A 25 44.63 -46.53 11.37
N ALA A 26 45.50 -46.16 10.41
CA ALA A 26 46.85 -45.56 10.48
C ALA A 26 47.19 -44.71 9.21
N ALA A 27 48.37 -44.06 9.21
CA ALA A 27 49.01 -43.41 8.05
C ALA A 27 50.30 -44.20 7.63
N PRO A 28 51.15 -43.81 6.64
CA PRO A 28 51.94 -42.56 6.67
C PRO A 28 52.13 -41.87 5.28
N ALA A 29 53.00 -40.86 5.23
CA ALA A 29 53.33 -40.05 4.05
C ALA A 29 54.71 -40.40 3.42
N VAL A 30 55.02 -39.81 2.26
CA VAL A 30 56.40 -39.52 1.80
C VAL A 30 56.41 -38.29 0.87
N GLU A 31 57.60 -37.71 0.70
CA GLU A 31 57.85 -36.43 0.02
C GLU A 31 58.08 -36.59 -1.51
N GLY A 32 58.19 -35.45 -2.22
CA GLY A 32 58.24 -35.41 -3.69
C GLY A 32 59.63 -35.56 -4.32
N ALA A 33 59.71 -35.28 -5.62
CA ALA A 33 60.95 -35.18 -6.39
C ALA A 33 60.82 -34.17 -7.53
N SER A 34 61.94 -33.59 -7.96
CA SER A 34 62.02 -32.66 -9.10
C SER A 34 62.12 -33.39 -10.44
N GLY A 35 61.57 -32.80 -11.50
CA GLY A 35 61.68 -33.29 -12.88
C GLY A 35 62.10 -32.16 -13.82
N SER A 36 63.40 -32.08 -14.14
CA SER A 36 63.94 -31.06 -15.04
C SER A 36 63.70 -31.42 -16.51
N GLY A 37 63.40 -30.42 -17.34
CA GLY A 37 63.37 -30.49 -18.80
C GLY A 37 63.86 -29.15 -19.36
N SER A 38 65.00 -29.17 -20.05
CA SER A 38 65.76 -28.00 -20.49
C SER A 38 66.10 -28.12 -21.98
N GLU A 39 66.41 -26.98 -22.62
CA GLU A 39 66.99 -26.86 -23.97
C GLU A 39 66.09 -27.32 -25.16
N SER A 40 66.20 -26.76 -26.37
CA SER A 40 66.97 -25.56 -26.78
C SER A 40 66.36 -24.85 -27.98
N ALA A 41 66.92 -23.66 -28.28
CA ALA A 41 66.44 -22.71 -29.27
C ALA A 41 66.87 -22.99 -30.72
N ASP A 42 65.97 -22.70 -31.66
CA ASP A 42 66.23 -22.01 -32.94
C ASP A 42 64.86 -21.55 -33.51
N GLY A 43 64.72 -20.48 -34.30
CA GLY A 43 65.70 -19.51 -34.79
C GLY A 43 65.05 -18.48 -35.72
N SER A 44 65.83 -17.48 -36.15
CA SER A 44 65.49 -16.44 -37.14
C SER A 44 64.45 -15.37 -36.73
N ALA A 45 64.69 -14.14 -37.17
CA ALA A 45 63.83 -12.97 -36.96
C ALA A 45 63.22 -12.49 -38.28
N THR A 46 62.04 -11.87 -38.26
CA THR A 46 61.57 -11.07 -39.41
C THR A 46 60.58 -9.99 -39.01
N THR A 47 60.99 -8.74 -39.30
CA THR A 47 60.16 -7.56 -39.62
C THR A 47 59.00 -7.14 -38.71
N GLU A 48 59.10 -5.91 -38.23
CA GLU A 48 58.04 -5.17 -37.53
C GLU A 48 56.74 -5.06 -38.37
N ARG A 49 55.60 -5.38 -37.75
CA ARG A 49 54.37 -4.62 -37.95
C ARG A 49 53.70 -4.34 -36.61
N THR A 50 53.68 -3.07 -36.23
CA THR A 50 52.99 -2.60 -35.03
C THR A 50 51.48 -2.52 -35.30
N GLU A 51 50.80 -3.67 -35.36
CA GLU A 51 49.35 -3.66 -35.19
C GLU A 51 49.03 -3.28 -33.74
N GLN A 52 48.69 -2.00 -33.57
CA GLN A 52 48.17 -1.47 -32.33
C GLN A 52 46.77 -2.05 -32.12
N ASP A 53 46.69 -3.24 -31.48
CA ASP A 53 45.45 -3.76 -30.93
C ASP A 53 44.77 -2.62 -30.14
N PRO A 54 43.60 -2.11 -30.59
CA PRO A 54 43.08 -0.86 -30.11
C PRO A 54 42.49 -1.08 -28.73
N LYS A 55 43.36 -1.02 -27.70
CA LYS A 55 43.07 -1.15 -26.27
C LYS A 55 41.69 -0.56 -25.99
N LYS A 56 40.68 -1.43 -25.88
CA LYS A 56 39.29 -1.03 -25.65
C LYS A 56 39.30 -0.17 -24.40
N LYS A 57 39.21 1.15 -24.56
CA LYS A 57 39.19 2.09 -23.45
C LYS A 57 38.09 1.61 -22.53
N GLN A 58 38.45 1.10 -21.35
CA GLN A 58 37.49 0.80 -20.30
C GLN A 58 36.79 2.13 -20.01
N ARG A 59 35.61 2.31 -20.61
CA ARG A 59 34.87 3.55 -20.50
C ARG A 59 34.41 3.61 -19.06
N SER A 60 35.12 4.44 -18.31
CA SER A 60 34.51 5.40 -17.42
C SER A 60 33.56 4.82 -16.36
N PHE A 61 33.71 3.55 -15.97
CA PHE A 61 32.88 2.86 -14.98
C PHE A 61 32.71 3.70 -13.70
N TRP A 62 33.81 4.29 -13.21
CA TRP A 62 33.84 5.18 -12.05
C TRP A 62 33.23 6.59 -12.25
N LYS A 63 32.79 6.97 -13.46
CA LYS A 63 32.00 8.18 -13.74
C LYS A 63 30.57 7.86 -14.20
N GLU A 64 30.38 6.73 -14.88
CA GLU A 64 29.07 6.19 -15.26
C GLU A 64 28.32 5.68 -14.03
N LEU A 65 29.01 5.10 -13.04
CA LEU A 65 28.44 4.68 -11.76
C LEU A 65 27.83 5.85 -10.96
N PRO A 66 28.51 7.00 -10.72
CA PRO A 66 27.88 8.19 -10.15
C PRO A 66 26.67 8.71 -10.94
N ILE A 67 26.67 8.63 -12.27
CA ILE A 67 25.54 9.06 -13.11
C ILE A 67 24.35 8.09 -12.95
N LEU A 68 24.60 6.78 -12.97
CA LEU A 68 23.59 5.75 -12.72
C LEU A 68 23.01 5.86 -11.30
N ILE A 69 23.84 6.08 -10.28
CA ILE A 69 23.41 6.35 -8.91
C ILE A 69 22.58 7.63 -8.85
N GLY A 70 23.00 8.72 -9.52
CA GLY A 70 22.24 9.96 -9.60
C GLY A 70 20.87 9.79 -10.24
N ILE A 71 20.78 9.06 -11.36
CA ILE A 71 19.52 8.73 -12.03
C ILE A 71 18.64 7.85 -11.13
N ALA A 72 19.21 6.83 -10.49
CA ALA A 72 18.49 5.96 -9.56
C ALA A 72 17.96 6.72 -8.33
N LEU A 73 18.74 7.66 -7.78
CA LEU A 73 18.31 8.53 -6.68
C LEU A 73 17.22 9.51 -7.10
N VAL A 74 17.30 10.09 -8.31
CA VAL A 74 16.23 10.96 -8.85
C VAL A 74 14.95 10.16 -9.12
N LEU A 75 15.04 8.96 -9.69
CA LEU A 75 13.89 8.07 -9.90
C LEU A 75 13.29 7.62 -8.57
N ALA A 76 14.10 7.20 -7.60
CA ALA A 76 13.64 6.82 -6.26
C ALA A 76 12.98 8.00 -5.53
N LEU A 77 13.53 9.22 -5.69
CA LEU A 77 12.92 10.44 -5.15
C LEU A 77 11.55 10.70 -5.80
N LEU A 78 11.46 10.69 -7.14
CA LEU A 78 10.18 10.87 -7.86
C LEU A 78 9.14 9.81 -7.48
N ILE A 79 9.54 8.54 -7.36
CA ILE A 79 8.66 7.44 -6.97
C ILE A 79 8.15 7.64 -5.53
N LYS A 80 9.04 8.03 -4.61
CA LYS A 80 8.69 8.34 -3.22
C LYS A 80 7.81 9.58 -3.09
N THR A 81 8.06 10.65 -3.86
CA THR A 81 7.33 11.91 -3.72
C THR A 81 5.95 11.87 -4.36
N PHE A 82 5.73 11.05 -5.39
CA PHE A 82 4.49 11.07 -6.16
C PHE A 82 3.69 9.76 -6.18
N LEU A 83 4.33 8.59 -6.17
CA LEU A 83 3.63 7.32 -6.43
C LEU A 83 3.11 6.62 -5.15
N VAL A 84 3.99 6.22 -4.23
CA VAL A 84 3.59 5.31 -3.13
C VAL A 84 4.19 5.68 -1.78
N GLN A 85 3.36 5.74 -0.73
CA GLN A 85 3.79 5.79 0.67
C GLN A 85 3.39 4.50 1.42
N ALA A 86 4.26 4.02 2.30
CA ALA A 86 3.99 2.88 3.17
C ALA A 86 3.51 3.34 4.56
N PHE A 87 2.41 2.78 5.03
CA PHE A 87 1.85 3.04 6.36
C PHE A 87 1.79 1.76 7.21
N SER A 88 1.96 1.90 8.53
CA SER A 88 1.74 0.82 9.50
C SER A 88 0.31 0.90 10.03
N ILE A 89 -0.30 -0.25 10.35
CA ILE A 89 -1.62 -0.30 10.97
C ILE A 89 -1.46 -0.42 12.51
N PRO A 90 -1.79 0.62 13.30
CA PRO A 90 -1.60 0.57 14.76
C PRO A 90 -2.83 0.04 15.52
N SER A 91 -4.02 0.04 14.92
CA SER A 91 -5.29 -0.26 15.59
C SER A 91 -6.09 -1.38 14.92
N ASP A 92 -6.96 -2.01 15.69
CA ASP A 92 -7.83 -3.10 15.28
C ASP A 92 -9.12 -2.66 14.58
N SER A 93 -9.34 -1.35 14.39
CA SER A 93 -10.59 -0.81 13.83
C SER A 93 -10.90 -1.22 12.38
N MET A 94 -9.92 -1.83 11.69
CA MET A 94 -10.04 -2.39 10.34
C MET A 94 -9.88 -3.92 10.28
N GLN A 95 -9.94 -4.63 11.43
CA GLN A 95 -9.85 -6.10 11.49
C GLN A 95 -10.82 -6.80 10.53
N ASN A 96 -10.50 -8.07 10.22
CA ASN A 96 -10.94 -8.83 9.03
C ASN A 96 -10.19 -8.38 7.75
N THR A 97 -10.16 -7.08 7.44
CA THR A 97 -9.41 -6.56 6.27
C THR A 97 -7.92 -6.32 6.59
N LEU A 98 -7.63 -5.59 7.67
CA LEU A 98 -6.29 -5.20 8.13
C LEU A 98 -6.14 -5.49 9.62
N GLN A 99 -5.03 -6.09 10.03
CA GLN A 99 -4.71 -6.39 11.44
C GLN A 99 -3.64 -5.42 11.95
N GLN A 100 -3.56 -5.22 13.27
CA GLN A 100 -2.46 -4.51 13.90
C GLN A 100 -1.10 -5.09 13.45
N GLY A 101 -0.17 -4.21 13.07
CA GLY A 101 1.14 -4.60 12.53
C GLY A 101 1.20 -4.87 11.02
N ASP A 102 0.06 -4.84 10.31
CA ASP A 102 0.05 -4.83 8.84
C ASP A 102 0.76 -3.57 8.31
N ARG A 103 1.32 -3.67 7.10
CA ARG A 103 1.77 -2.49 6.34
C ARG A 103 1.05 -2.41 5.02
N VAL A 104 0.50 -1.23 4.72
CA VAL A 104 -0.21 -0.95 3.48
C VAL A 104 0.56 0.03 2.60
N LEU A 105 0.46 -0.17 1.29
CA LEU A 105 0.91 0.77 0.27
C LEU A 105 -0.27 1.63 -0.14
N VAL A 106 -0.08 2.94 -0.03
CA VAL A 106 -1.05 3.97 -0.37
C VAL A 106 -0.63 4.63 -1.68
N ASP A 107 -1.52 4.62 -2.65
CA ASP A 107 -1.40 5.37 -3.89
C ASP A 107 -1.67 6.85 -3.62
N LYS A 108 -0.66 7.70 -3.90
CA LYS A 108 -0.72 9.15 -3.75
C LYS A 108 -1.00 9.89 -5.06
N LEU A 109 -1.11 9.19 -6.19
CA LEU A 109 -1.40 9.80 -7.49
C LEU A 109 -2.87 10.24 -7.59
N THR A 110 -3.79 9.47 -7.00
CA THR A 110 -5.25 9.68 -7.11
C THR A 110 -5.68 11.12 -6.81
N PRO A 111 -5.33 11.74 -5.66
CA PRO A 111 -5.73 13.12 -5.39
C PRO A 111 -5.04 14.14 -6.32
N TRP A 112 -3.80 13.85 -6.75
CA TRP A 112 -3.00 14.75 -7.60
C TRP A 112 -3.51 14.86 -9.05
N PHE A 113 -4.13 13.80 -9.57
CA PHE A 113 -4.78 13.82 -10.90
C PHE A 113 -6.28 14.14 -10.83
N GLY A 114 -6.80 14.46 -9.64
CA GLY A 114 -8.17 14.91 -9.45
C GLY A 114 -9.22 13.79 -9.44
N SER A 115 -8.82 12.53 -9.21
CA SER A 115 -9.76 11.48 -8.85
C SER A 115 -10.12 11.62 -7.37
N GLU A 116 -11.41 11.82 -7.08
CA GLU A 116 -11.94 11.80 -5.72
C GLU A 116 -12.04 10.34 -5.21
N PRO A 117 -12.00 10.10 -3.88
CA PRO A 117 -12.15 8.77 -3.31
C PRO A 117 -13.50 8.13 -3.66
N GLU A 118 -13.49 6.85 -4.04
CA GLU A 118 -14.69 6.11 -4.43
C GLU A 118 -15.28 5.28 -3.27
N ARG A 119 -16.55 4.88 -3.40
CA ARG A 119 -17.23 4.06 -2.38
C ARG A 119 -16.59 2.68 -2.29
N GLY A 120 -16.43 2.19 -1.06
CA GLY A 120 -15.83 0.90 -0.75
C GLY A 120 -14.31 0.88 -0.76
N GLU A 121 -13.64 1.94 -1.20
CA GLU A 121 -12.19 2.09 -1.08
C GLU A 121 -11.75 2.13 0.38
N VAL A 122 -10.53 1.65 0.65
CA VAL A 122 -9.84 1.89 1.93
C VAL A 122 -8.91 3.07 1.73
N VAL A 123 -9.08 4.12 2.53
CA VAL A 123 -8.35 5.39 2.41
C VAL A 123 -7.58 5.70 3.68
N VAL A 124 -6.42 6.36 3.51
CA VAL A 124 -5.68 7.01 4.59
C VAL A 124 -5.94 8.51 4.52
N PHE A 125 -6.22 9.12 5.67
CA PHE A 125 -6.55 10.54 5.79
C PHE A 125 -6.01 11.13 7.11
N HIS A 126 -5.66 12.41 7.09
CA HIS A 126 -5.25 13.14 8.30
C HIS A 126 -6.45 13.33 9.23
N ASP A 127 -6.23 13.24 10.55
CA ASP A 127 -7.26 13.44 11.58
C ASP A 127 -7.95 14.82 11.45
N PRO A 128 -9.22 14.89 11.01
CA PRO A 128 -9.80 16.14 10.53
C PRO A 128 -10.21 17.06 11.67
N ASP A 129 -10.53 16.54 12.87
CA ASP A 129 -10.89 17.38 14.03
C ASP A 129 -10.46 16.83 15.40
N GLY A 130 -9.48 15.91 15.45
CA GLY A 130 -8.92 15.35 16.68
C GLY A 130 -9.63 14.11 17.19
N TRP A 131 -10.05 13.22 16.29
CA TRP A 131 -10.63 11.90 16.58
C TRP A 131 -9.64 11.01 17.36
N LEU A 132 -8.33 11.21 17.18
CA LEU A 132 -7.23 10.50 17.87
C LEU A 132 -6.80 11.16 19.20
N ARG A 133 -7.62 12.04 19.81
CA ARG A 133 -7.32 12.65 21.12
C ARG A 133 -7.18 11.60 22.21
N GLY A 134 -5.93 11.34 22.63
CA GLY A 134 -5.58 10.41 23.71
C GLY A 134 -4.80 9.17 23.25
N GLU A 135 -4.74 8.92 21.93
CA GLU A 135 -3.97 7.79 21.36
C GLU A 135 -2.46 8.08 21.42
N PRO A 136 -1.61 7.14 21.90
CA PRO A 136 -0.16 7.31 21.91
C PRO A 136 0.45 7.25 20.50
N THR A 137 0.90 8.39 19.98
CA THR A 137 1.80 8.40 18.81
C THR A 137 3.17 7.85 19.19
N ALA A 138 3.68 6.87 18.44
CA ALA A 138 4.98 6.28 18.70
C ALA A 138 6.11 7.25 18.32
N ASN A 139 6.93 7.68 19.29
CA ASN A 139 8.12 8.50 19.02
C ASN A 139 9.20 7.66 18.31
N PRO A 140 9.53 7.91 17.04
CA PRO A 140 10.61 7.19 16.38
C PRO A 140 11.97 7.67 16.89
N ASN A 141 12.97 6.78 16.84
CA ASN A 141 14.37 7.17 16.96
C ASN A 141 14.93 7.68 15.63
N ALA A 142 16.06 8.41 15.65
CA ALA A 142 16.62 9.02 14.45
C ALA A 142 16.92 8.03 13.30
N LEU A 143 17.25 6.76 13.61
CA LEU A 143 17.43 5.73 12.59
C LEU A 143 16.08 5.32 11.96
N GLN A 144 15.01 5.23 12.76
CA GLN A 144 13.65 5.04 12.26
C GLN A 144 13.21 6.23 11.39
N THR A 145 13.40 7.48 11.84
CA THR A 145 13.08 8.67 11.04
C THR A 145 13.81 8.68 9.69
N VAL A 146 15.11 8.34 9.65
CA VAL A 146 15.88 8.22 8.40
C VAL A 146 15.38 7.07 7.53
N LEU A 147 15.12 5.89 8.09
CA LEU A 147 14.62 4.72 7.34
C LEU A 147 13.21 4.94 6.79
N SER A 148 12.34 5.64 7.51
CA SER A 148 11.03 6.06 7.03
C SER A 148 11.14 7.18 5.99
N TRP A 149 12.11 8.10 6.14
CA TRP A 149 12.42 9.09 5.11
C TRP A 149 12.95 8.45 3.80
N ILE A 150 13.67 7.32 3.83
CA ILE A 150 13.99 6.56 2.61
C ILE A 150 12.95 5.50 2.23
N GLY A 151 11.77 5.49 2.86
CA GLY A 151 10.65 4.60 2.53
C GLY A 151 10.87 3.11 2.87
N LEU A 152 11.94 2.77 3.59
CA LEU A 152 12.20 1.40 4.07
C LEU A 152 11.40 1.04 5.33
N MET A 153 10.83 2.05 6.01
CA MET A 153 9.86 1.87 7.10
C MET A 153 8.68 2.82 6.97
N PRO A 154 7.54 2.52 7.61
CA PRO A 154 6.39 3.41 7.64
C PRO A 154 6.64 4.64 8.53
N SER A 155 5.98 5.76 8.21
CA SER A 155 5.91 6.93 9.09
C SER A 155 5.17 6.60 10.38
N ALA A 156 5.59 7.20 11.50
CA ALA A 156 5.01 7.00 12.83
C ALA A 156 4.58 8.31 13.52
N GLU A 157 4.88 9.46 12.92
CA GLU A 157 4.68 10.80 13.50
C GLU A 157 3.35 11.45 13.03
N GLU A 158 2.75 10.93 11.95
CA GLU A 158 1.55 11.49 11.31
C GLU A 158 0.28 10.91 11.94
N LYS A 159 -0.70 11.76 12.26
CA LYS A 159 -1.98 11.40 12.89
C LYS A 159 -2.99 10.89 11.85
N ASP A 160 -2.59 9.82 11.18
CA ASP A 160 -3.29 9.31 10.01
C ASP A 160 -4.24 8.18 10.39
N LEU A 161 -5.49 8.35 10.00
CA LEU A 161 -6.56 7.37 10.15
C LEU A 161 -6.70 6.55 8.87
N ILE A 162 -7.00 5.26 9.02
CA ILE A 162 -7.33 4.37 7.90
C ILE A 162 -8.71 3.75 8.12
N LYS A 163 -9.61 3.95 7.17
CA LYS A 163 -11.02 3.53 7.20
C LYS A 163 -11.51 3.18 5.81
N ARG A 164 -12.70 2.56 5.70
CA ARG A 164 -13.39 2.35 4.43
C ARG A 164 -14.34 3.49 4.12
N VAL A 165 -14.30 4.01 2.89
CA VAL A 165 -15.31 4.93 2.35
C VAL A 165 -16.63 4.19 2.21
N ILE A 166 -17.69 4.67 2.86
CA ILE A 166 -19.05 4.11 2.71
C ILE A 166 -19.87 4.92 1.72
N GLY A 167 -19.70 6.24 1.73
CA GLY A 167 -20.37 7.13 0.80
C GLY A 167 -19.60 8.42 0.56
N VAL A 168 -19.91 9.03 -0.57
CA VAL A 168 -19.25 10.19 -1.18
C VAL A 168 -20.25 11.33 -1.38
N GLY A 169 -19.78 12.51 -1.74
CA GLY A 169 -20.61 13.71 -1.80
C GLY A 169 -21.90 13.57 -2.61
N GLY A 170 -23.04 13.77 -1.93
CA GLY A 170 -24.39 13.57 -2.46
C GLY A 170 -25.14 12.40 -1.81
N ASP A 171 -24.43 11.38 -1.32
CA ASP A 171 -25.04 10.17 -0.77
C ASP A 171 -25.87 10.41 0.49
N THR A 172 -26.93 9.63 0.65
CA THR A 172 -27.66 9.50 1.93
C THR A 172 -27.38 8.14 2.54
N ILE A 173 -26.76 8.12 3.72
CA ILE A 173 -26.34 6.90 4.42
C ILE A 173 -27.21 6.72 5.66
N GLN A 174 -27.70 5.50 5.91
CA GLN A 174 -28.57 5.20 7.04
C GLN A 174 -28.28 3.83 7.66
N CYS A 175 -28.18 3.83 8.99
CA CYS A 175 -28.26 2.65 9.85
C CYS A 175 -29.59 2.60 10.61
N LYS A 176 -30.13 1.39 10.79
CA LYS A 176 -31.38 1.10 11.53
C LYS A 176 -31.31 -0.26 12.22
N GLY A 177 -31.56 -0.28 13.53
CA GLY A 177 -31.34 -1.44 14.39
C GLY A 177 -29.94 -2.04 14.19
N THR A 178 -29.86 -3.38 14.24
CA THR A 178 -28.69 -4.15 13.81
C THR A 178 -28.73 -4.56 12.34
N GLY A 179 -29.60 -3.92 11.54
CA GLY A 179 -29.82 -4.26 10.13
C GLY A 179 -28.65 -3.90 9.21
N PRO A 180 -28.78 -4.16 7.89
CA PRO A 180 -27.78 -3.76 6.92
C PRO A 180 -27.64 -2.24 6.86
N LEU A 181 -26.40 -1.77 6.73
CA LEU A 181 -26.09 -0.39 6.38
C LEU A 181 -26.68 -0.08 5.00
N THR A 182 -27.30 1.09 4.85
CA THR A 182 -27.91 1.50 3.57
C THR A 182 -27.26 2.75 3.00
N VAL A 183 -27.03 2.76 1.69
CA VAL A 183 -26.56 3.92 0.91
C VAL A 183 -27.58 4.19 -0.18
N ASN A 184 -28.09 5.43 -0.25
CA ASN A 184 -29.17 5.85 -1.16
C ASN A 184 -30.42 4.95 -1.12
N GLY A 185 -30.67 4.30 0.02
CA GLY A 185 -31.79 3.35 0.21
C GLY A 185 -31.50 1.92 -0.28
N LYS A 186 -30.36 1.66 -0.92
CA LYS A 186 -29.88 0.30 -1.22
C LYS A 186 -29.21 -0.28 0.02
N ALA A 187 -29.52 -1.53 0.37
CA ALA A 187 -28.80 -2.25 1.42
C ALA A 187 -27.41 -2.68 0.91
N LEU A 188 -26.41 -2.62 1.79
CA LEU A 188 -25.09 -3.17 1.51
C LEU A 188 -24.97 -4.62 2.02
N ASN A 189 -24.31 -5.46 1.22
CA ASN A 189 -23.79 -6.76 1.65
C ASN A 189 -22.32 -6.58 2.02
N GLU A 190 -21.98 -6.69 3.30
CA GLU A 190 -20.69 -6.24 3.83
C GLU A 190 -19.83 -7.40 4.41
N PRO A 191 -19.36 -8.36 3.59
CA PRO A 191 -18.61 -9.54 4.06
C PRO A 191 -17.23 -9.20 4.66
N TYR A 192 -16.79 -7.95 4.51
CA TYR A 192 -15.59 -7.40 5.14
C TYR A 192 -15.81 -6.97 6.60
N VAL A 193 -17.06 -6.81 7.07
CA VAL A 193 -17.34 -6.53 8.49
C VAL A 193 -16.83 -7.69 9.36
N TYR A 194 -16.21 -7.35 10.49
CA TYR A 194 -15.56 -8.32 11.37
C TYR A 194 -16.53 -9.43 11.85
N PRO A 195 -16.14 -10.71 11.88
CA PRO A 195 -17.04 -11.81 12.27
C PRO A 195 -17.69 -11.61 13.64
N GLY A 196 -19.01 -11.82 13.72
CA GLY A 196 -19.81 -11.62 14.92
C GLY A 196 -20.35 -10.20 15.09
N ASN A 197 -19.84 -9.21 14.34
CA ASN A 197 -20.36 -7.85 14.34
C ASN A 197 -21.50 -7.67 13.33
N THR A 198 -22.37 -6.70 13.61
CA THR A 198 -23.46 -6.27 12.73
C THR A 198 -23.10 -4.96 12.01
N PRO A 199 -23.53 -4.76 10.74
CA PRO A 199 -23.26 -3.53 9.96
C PRO A 199 -23.58 -2.22 10.69
N CYS A 200 -24.68 -2.25 11.45
CA CYS A 200 -25.18 -1.21 12.32
C CYS A 200 -25.24 -1.71 13.77
N SER A 201 -25.18 -0.81 14.74
CA SER A 201 -25.25 -1.08 16.17
C SER A 201 -26.41 -0.31 16.82
N VAL A 202 -26.78 -0.65 18.05
CA VAL A 202 -27.91 -0.02 18.79
C VAL A 202 -27.46 0.92 19.91
N ASP A 203 -26.20 1.37 19.86
CA ASP A 203 -25.69 2.43 20.73
C ASP A 203 -26.22 3.81 20.30
N GLU A 204 -26.31 4.73 21.27
CA GLU A 204 -26.86 6.08 21.08
C GLU A 204 -25.85 7.05 20.44
N ASP A 205 -24.54 6.76 20.53
CA ASP A 205 -23.46 7.67 20.11
C ASP A 205 -23.12 7.58 18.60
N GLY A 206 -23.45 6.48 17.93
CA GLY A 206 -23.12 6.30 16.50
C GLY A 206 -23.79 5.13 15.78
N GLY A 207 -24.50 4.25 16.48
CA GLY A 207 -25.13 3.06 15.90
C GLY A 207 -26.36 3.34 15.04
N GLN A 208 -27.17 4.33 15.41
CA GLN A 208 -28.40 4.72 14.72
C GLN A 208 -28.27 6.11 14.09
N PHE A 209 -28.27 6.22 12.76
CA PHE A 209 -28.09 7.50 12.08
C PHE A 209 -28.77 7.57 10.70
N LYS A 210 -28.97 8.81 10.24
CA LYS A 210 -29.27 9.14 8.84
C LYS A 210 -28.54 10.42 8.46
N VAL A 211 -27.46 10.30 7.70
CA VAL A 211 -26.64 11.45 7.26
C VAL A 211 -26.76 11.65 5.76
N LYS A 212 -26.49 12.87 5.30
CA LYS A 212 -26.29 13.17 3.88
C LYS A 212 -24.91 13.79 3.69
N VAL A 213 -24.09 13.18 2.85
CA VAL A 213 -22.69 13.57 2.63
C VAL A 213 -22.63 14.85 1.79
N PRO A 214 -21.98 15.94 2.25
CA PRO A 214 -21.79 17.15 1.44
C PRO A 214 -20.87 16.92 0.24
N LYS A 215 -20.87 17.80 -0.76
CA LYS A 215 -19.88 17.75 -1.85
C LYS A 215 -18.47 18.04 -1.30
N GLY A 216 -17.45 17.38 -1.86
CA GLY A 216 -16.06 17.47 -1.39
C GLY A 216 -15.81 16.81 -0.02
N MET A 217 -16.73 15.96 0.43
CA MET A 217 -16.66 15.21 1.69
C MET A 217 -16.93 13.72 1.45
N ILE A 218 -16.45 12.88 2.36
CA ILE A 218 -16.72 11.45 2.43
C ILE A 218 -17.17 11.05 3.84
N TRP A 219 -17.93 9.96 3.93
CA TRP A 219 -18.28 9.31 5.20
C TRP A 219 -17.57 7.97 5.29
N VAL A 220 -16.83 7.76 6.37
CA VAL A 220 -15.91 6.62 6.53
C VAL A 220 -16.23 5.80 7.77
N MET A 221 -16.13 4.48 7.65
CA MET A 221 -16.38 3.55 8.75
C MET A 221 -15.29 2.48 8.82
N GLY A 222 -15.03 1.98 10.03
CA GLY A 222 -14.15 0.83 10.23
C GLY A 222 -14.83 -0.48 9.84
N ASP A 223 -14.04 -1.46 9.40
CA ASP A 223 -14.53 -2.81 9.13
C ASP A 223 -14.79 -3.58 10.44
N HIS A 224 -14.04 -3.28 11.51
CA HIS A 224 -14.41 -3.70 12.87
C HIS A 224 -15.42 -2.72 13.47
N ARG A 225 -16.67 -2.79 13.01
CA ARG A 225 -17.75 -1.82 13.29
C ARG A 225 -17.95 -1.45 14.76
N GLN A 226 -17.89 -2.40 15.68
CA GLN A 226 -18.12 -2.20 17.12
C GLN A 226 -16.84 -1.79 17.87
N ASN A 227 -15.67 -1.77 17.20
CA ASN A 227 -14.37 -1.37 17.75
C ASN A 227 -13.70 -0.30 16.85
N SER A 228 -14.51 0.66 16.38
CA SER A 228 -14.04 1.71 15.48
C SER A 228 -14.67 3.06 15.81
N ARG A 229 -13.87 3.96 16.39
CA ARG A 229 -14.14 5.41 16.31
C ARG A 229 -13.89 5.85 14.88
N ASP A 230 -14.94 6.35 14.24
CA ASP A 230 -15.01 6.80 12.85
C ASP A 230 -16.16 7.81 12.69
N SER A 231 -16.59 8.13 11.47
CA SER A 231 -17.57 9.19 11.19
C SER A 231 -18.82 9.12 12.08
N ARG A 232 -19.30 7.91 12.41
CA ARG A 232 -20.47 7.68 13.27
C ARG A 232 -20.37 8.37 14.63
N TYR A 233 -19.20 8.25 15.26
CA TYR A 233 -18.97 8.67 16.66
C TYR A 233 -18.40 10.08 16.79
N ASN A 234 -18.21 10.79 15.66
CA ASN A 234 -17.67 12.15 15.61
C ASN A 234 -18.68 13.17 15.05
N GLN A 235 -19.98 12.84 15.02
CA GLN A 235 -21.04 13.72 14.49
C GLN A 235 -21.20 15.06 15.22
N THR A 236 -20.57 15.22 16.40
CA THR A 236 -20.48 16.47 17.18
C THR A 236 -19.30 17.37 16.77
N ASP A 237 -18.43 16.93 15.87
CA ASP A 237 -17.28 17.70 15.38
C ASP A 237 -17.68 18.78 14.35
N LYS A 238 -16.73 19.64 13.96
CA LYS A 238 -16.96 20.77 13.03
C LYS A 238 -17.44 20.36 11.62
N HIS A 239 -17.33 19.08 11.25
CA HIS A 239 -17.73 18.52 9.96
C HIS A 239 -18.89 17.52 10.08
N HIS A 240 -19.46 17.37 11.29
CA HIS A 240 -20.45 16.36 11.63
C HIS A 240 -20.01 14.93 11.26
N GLY A 241 -18.75 14.60 11.58
CA GLY A 241 -18.14 13.29 11.32
C GLY A 241 -17.75 13.06 9.86
N MET A 242 -18.01 14.01 8.96
CA MET A 242 -17.56 13.93 7.57
C MET A 242 -16.05 14.21 7.47
N VAL A 243 -15.36 13.51 6.58
CA VAL A 243 -13.94 13.77 6.27
C VAL A 243 -13.88 14.59 4.98
N PRO A 244 -13.19 15.75 4.94
CA PRO A 244 -12.97 16.48 3.70
C PRO A 244 -12.08 15.68 2.75
N VAL A 245 -12.39 15.68 1.45
CA VAL A 245 -11.55 15.03 0.42
C VAL A 245 -10.13 15.61 0.40
N SER A 246 -9.94 16.86 0.82
CA SER A 246 -8.62 17.50 0.97
C SER A 246 -7.73 16.89 2.05
N GLU A 247 -8.29 16.21 3.06
CA GLU A 247 -7.52 15.54 4.12
C GLU A 247 -7.11 14.10 3.71
N VAL A 248 -7.56 13.61 2.56
CA VAL A 248 -7.29 12.24 2.11
C VAL A 248 -5.90 12.16 1.49
N VAL A 249 -5.01 11.45 2.20
CA VAL A 249 -3.61 11.23 1.86
C VAL A 249 -3.46 10.24 0.69
N GLY A 250 -4.43 9.34 0.51
CA GLY A 250 -4.53 8.46 -0.67
C GLY A 250 -5.30 7.17 -0.42
N ARG A 251 -5.38 6.33 -1.47
CA ARG A 251 -6.05 5.02 -1.42
C ARG A 251 -5.06 3.93 -1.01
N ALA A 252 -5.37 3.15 0.02
CA ALA A 252 -4.65 1.93 0.33
C ALA A 252 -5.01 0.84 -0.70
N ILE A 253 -4.03 0.43 -1.52
CA ILE A 253 -4.25 -0.51 -2.65
C ILE A 253 -3.72 -1.92 -2.39
N VAL A 254 -2.67 -2.06 -1.58
CA VAL A 254 -1.98 -3.33 -1.32
C VAL A 254 -1.57 -3.41 0.14
N LYS A 255 -1.88 -4.52 0.80
CA LYS A 255 -1.24 -4.94 2.05
C LYS A 255 0.07 -5.63 1.70
N ALA A 256 1.20 -4.98 1.98
CA ALA A 256 2.55 -5.40 1.59
C ALA A 256 3.28 -6.22 2.67
N TRP A 257 2.85 -6.14 3.93
CA TRP A 257 3.44 -6.88 5.04
C TRP A 257 2.34 -7.27 6.05
N PRO A 258 2.45 -8.42 6.74
CA PRO A 258 3.48 -9.46 6.60
C PRO A 258 3.35 -10.28 5.31
N ILE A 259 4.45 -10.88 4.84
CA ILE A 259 4.52 -11.56 3.53
C ILE A 259 3.46 -12.68 3.41
N ASN A 260 3.21 -13.42 4.49
CA ASN A 260 2.19 -14.48 4.53
C ASN A 260 0.74 -13.97 4.47
N ARG A 261 0.52 -12.65 4.52
CA ARG A 261 -0.79 -11.99 4.34
C ARG A 261 -0.71 -10.87 3.28
N TRP A 262 0.24 -10.96 2.35
CA TRP A 262 0.31 -10.10 1.16
C TRP A 262 -0.97 -10.20 0.32
N GLY A 263 -1.48 -9.07 -0.17
CA GLY A 263 -2.65 -9.05 -1.05
C GLY A 263 -3.18 -7.65 -1.38
N THR A 264 -4.04 -7.57 -2.39
CA THR A 264 -4.72 -6.34 -2.80
C THR A 264 -5.87 -5.95 -1.86
N LEU A 265 -6.25 -4.67 -1.88
CA LEU A 265 -7.43 -4.13 -1.21
C LEU A 265 -8.48 -3.72 -2.27
N PRO A 266 -9.31 -4.69 -2.75
CA PRO A 266 -10.36 -4.40 -3.74
C PRO A 266 -11.52 -3.61 -3.14
N VAL A 267 -12.25 -2.91 -4.01
CA VAL A 267 -13.57 -2.36 -3.70
C VAL A 267 -14.58 -3.53 -3.67
N PRO A 268 -15.37 -3.70 -2.60
CA PRO A 268 -16.37 -4.78 -2.53
C PRO A 268 -17.55 -4.55 -3.50
N ASP A 269 -18.00 -5.61 -4.17
CA ASP A 269 -19.06 -5.56 -5.22
C ASP A 269 -20.35 -4.84 -4.80
N THR A 270 -20.66 -4.83 -3.49
CA THR A 270 -21.83 -4.14 -2.94
C THR A 270 -21.89 -2.63 -3.22
N PHE A 271 -20.77 -2.01 -3.59
CA PHE A 271 -20.71 -0.59 -3.96
C PHE A 271 -20.92 -0.35 -5.46
N GLY A 272 -20.82 -1.40 -6.29
CA GLY A 272 -21.12 -1.38 -7.73
C GLY A 272 -22.60 -1.62 -8.08
N GLN A 273 -23.51 -1.61 -7.10
CA GLN A 273 -24.94 -1.82 -7.34
C GLN A 273 -25.58 -0.71 -8.18
N ASP A 274 -26.48 -1.09 -9.10
CA ASP A 274 -27.27 -0.17 -9.94
C ASP A 274 -27.96 0.92 -9.09
N GLY A 275 -27.80 2.18 -9.49
CA GLY A 275 -28.31 3.35 -8.76
C GLY A 275 -27.38 3.93 -7.69
N LEU A 276 -26.19 3.35 -7.45
CA LEU A 276 -25.13 3.99 -6.65
C LEU A 276 -24.14 4.77 -7.52
N SER A 277 -23.77 4.22 -8.68
CA SER A 277 -22.81 4.80 -9.64
C SER A 277 -23.27 6.12 -10.29
N ASP A 278 -24.56 6.23 -10.62
CA ASP A 278 -25.11 7.27 -11.52
C ASP A 278 -24.93 8.73 -11.06
N GLN A 279 -24.66 8.97 -9.77
CA GLN A 279 -24.55 10.34 -9.22
C GLN A 279 -23.17 10.98 -9.38
N ALA A 280 -22.13 10.22 -9.74
CA ALA A 280 -20.77 10.75 -9.95
C ALA A 280 -20.49 11.20 -11.40
N ALA A 281 -21.22 10.66 -12.39
CA ALA A 281 -20.95 10.89 -13.82
C ALA A 281 -21.19 12.34 -14.31
N ALA A 282 -21.81 13.20 -13.49
CA ALA A 282 -22.22 14.56 -13.84
C ALA A 282 -21.08 15.61 -13.82
N ALA A 283 -19.81 15.20 -13.99
CA ALA A 283 -18.64 16.09 -13.92
C ALA A 283 -17.57 15.89 -15.01
N VAL A 284 -17.77 15.02 -16.02
CA VAL A 284 -16.79 14.82 -17.10
C VAL A 284 -17.30 15.36 -18.44
N THR A 285 -17.22 16.68 -18.61
CA THR A 285 -17.29 17.30 -19.96
C THR A 285 -16.00 16.99 -20.71
N SER A 286 -15.98 15.89 -21.47
CA SER A 286 -14.81 15.46 -22.25
C SER A 286 -14.34 16.57 -23.21
N PRO A 287 -13.04 16.94 -23.26
CA PRO A 287 -12.55 18.05 -24.10
C PRO A 287 -12.84 17.92 -25.61
N ALA A 288 -13.14 16.70 -26.08
CA ALA A 288 -13.44 16.40 -27.48
C ALA A 288 -14.68 17.13 -28.04
N SER A 289 -15.67 17.50 -27.21
CA SER A 289 -16.92 18.12 -27.68
C SER A 289 -16.78 19.60 -28.05
N VAL A 290 -15.75 20.30 -27.53
CA VAL A 290 -15.48 21.71 -27.86
C VAL A 290 -14.74 21.84 -29.19
N ALA A 291 -13.90 20.87 -29.55
CA ALA A 291 -13.02 20.92 -30.71
C ALA A 291 -13.76 20.96 -32.07
N LEU A 292 -14.98 20.41 -32.15
CA LEU A 292 -15.73 20.28 -33.41
C LEU A 292 -16.42 21.57 -33.89
N VAL A 293 -16.59 22.58 -33.02
CA VAL A 293 -17.30 23.82 -33.37
C VAL A 293 -16.38 24.84 -34.07
N GLY A 294 -15.06 24.80 -33.81
CA GLY A 294 -14.11 25.81 -34.31
C GLY A 294 -13.61 25.63 -35.75
N ALA A 295 -13.75 24.43 -36.35
CA ALA A 295 -12.98 24.04 -37.53
C ALA A 295 -13.65 24.31 -38.90
N VAL A 296 -14.95 24.63 -38.95
CA VAL A 296 -15.75 24.55 -40.20
C VAL A 296 -16.43 25.87 -40.62
N PRO A 297 -15.67 26.97 -40.79
CA PRO A 297 -16.04 27.90 -41.87
C PRO A 297 -14.87 28.34 -42.79
N LEU A 298 -13.61 28.12 -42.42
CA LEU A 298 -12.46 28.70 -43.16
C LEU A 298 -12.17 28.07 -44.53
N VAL A 299 -12.56 26.80 -44.76
CA VAL A 299 -12.30 26.09 -46.03
C VAL A 299 -13.25 26.53 -47.15
N LEU A 300 -14.51 26.86 -46.82
CA LEU A 300 -15.53 27.19 -47.83
C LEU A 300 -15.37 28.60 -48.41
N VAL A 301 -14.94 29.58 -47.60
CA VAL A 301 -14.71 30.96 -48.05
C VAL A 301 -13.62 31.04 -49.14
N ARG A 302 -12.61 30.15 -49.08
CA ARG A 302 -11.48 30.17 -50.02
C ARG A 302 -11.82 29.63 -51.43
N ARG A 303 -12.95 28.92 -51.60
CA ARG A 303 -13.41 28.44 -52.92
C ARG A 303 -14.20 29.49 -53.72
N LYS A 304 -14.91 30.43 -53.08
CA LYS A 304 -15.69 31.47 -53.79
C LYS A 304 -14.86 32.63 -54.36
N ARG A 305 -13.56 32.73 -54.06
CA ARG A 305 -12.64 33.77 -54.62
C ARG A 305 -11.80 33.31 -55.82
N LYS A 306 -12.10 32.17 -56.43
CA LYS A 306 -11.44 31.67 -57.66
C LYS A 306 -12.38 31.49 -58.87
N ALA A 307 -13.62 31.98 -58.78
CA ALA A 307 -14.64 31.90 -59.83
C ALA A 307 -15.10 33.30 -60.33
N SER A 308 -14.22 34.30 -60.22
CA SER A 308 -14.44 35.64 -60.76
C SER A 308 -13.13 36.22 -61.27
N LYS A 309 -12.66 35.64 -62.38
CA LYS A 309 -11.71 36.24 -63.32
C LYS A 309 -11.87 35.58 -64.69
#